data_AF-A0A485N3G0-F1
#
_entry.id   AF-A0A485N3G0-F1
#
_cell.length_a   1.000
_cell.length_b   1.000
_cell.length_c   1.000
_cell.angle_alpha   90.00
_cell.angle_beta   90.00
_cell.angle_gamma   90.00
#
_symmetry.space_group_name_H-M   'P 1'
#
loop_
_entity.id
_entity.type
_entity.pdbx_description
1 polymer ?
#
loop_
_entity_poly.entity_id
_entity_poly.type
_entity_poly.pdbx_seq_one_letter_code
_entity_poly.pdbx_strand_id
1 'polypeptide(L)' 'MKFNSFVTLDHSKNLKRPLNAPLHMHRKILSSPMSKKLQQKYNVPGPCNKDDEGQVVQGHCKGHQTGKLVQVYRKI' A
#
# COMPACT_ATOMS: atom_id res chain seq x y z
N MET A 1 15.95 11.35 -14.42
CA MET A 1 16.83 10.19 -14.64
C MET A 1 17.29 9.66 -13.29
N LYS A 2 17.51 8.36 -13.17
CA LYS A 2 18.01 7.74 -11.93
C LYS A 2 19.53 7.68 -11.99
N PHE A 3 20.22 8.20 -10.98
CA PHE A 3 21.69 8.29 -10.95
C PHE A 3 22.36 7.07 -10.31
N ASN A 4 21.62 6.27 -9.54
CA ASN A 4 22.15 5.08 -8.89
C ASN A 4 22.24 3.90 -9.87
N SER A 5 23.47 3.48 -10.20
CA SER A 5 23.78 2.37 -11.12
C SER A 5 23.30 1.00 -10.63
N PHE A 6 23.15 0.81 -9.31
CA PHE A 6 22.70 -0.47 -8.73
C PHE A 6 21.19 -0.68 -8.82
N VAL A 7 20.41 0.33 -9.23
CA VAL A 7 18.95 0.22 -9.31
C VAL A 7 18.47 0.30 -10.75
N THR A 8 17.81 -0.77 -11.17
CA THR A 8 17.38 -0.97 -12.55
C THR A 8 16.21 -0.06 -12.95
N LEU A 9 16.23 0.46 -14.18
CA LEU A 9 15.08 1.07 -14.85
C LEU A 9 14.37 0.10 -15.82
N ASP A 10 14.92 -1.09 -16.02
CA ASP A 10 14.35 -2.15 -16.85
C ASP A 10 12.93 -2.52 -16.42
N HIS A 11 12.00 -2.46 -17.37
CA HIS A 11 10.57 -2.70 -17.15
C HIS A 11 10.29 -4.15 -16.71
N SER A 12 10.92 -5.14 -17.35
CA SER A 12 10.71 -6.56 -17.03
C SER A 12 11.14 -6.88 -15.60
N LYS A 13 12.30 -6.38 -15.17
CA LYS A 13 12.81 -6.55 -13.80
C LYS A 13 11.90 -5.87 -12.78
N ASN A 14 11.36 -4.69 -13.10
CA ASN A 14 10.48 -3.95 -12.20
C ASN A 14 9.09 -4.58 -12.06
N LEU A 15 8.56 -5.24 -13.10
CA LEU A 15 7.32 -6.01 -13.00
C LEU A 15 7.48 -7.34 -12.25
N LYS A 16 8.61 -8.04 -12.45
CA LYS A 16 8.86 -9.34 -11.79
C LYS A 16 9.09 -9.22 -10.28
N ARG A 17 9.69 -8.12 -9.81
CA ARG A 17 10.05 -7.93 -8.39
C ARG A 17 8.86 -7.93 -7.44
N PRO A 18 7.79 -7.12 -7.65
CA PRO A 18 6.61 -7.14 -6.79
C PRO A 18 5.89 -8.48 -6.80
N LEU A 19 5.80 -9.15 -7.95
CA LEU A 19 5.09 -10.43 -8.09
C LEU A 19 5.74 -11.55 -7.27
N ASN A 20 7.08 -11.59 -7.25
CA ASN A 20 7.84 -12.62 -6.55
C ASN A 20 8.34 -12.16 -5.17
N ALA A 21 7.76 -11.10 -4.60
CA ALA A 21 8.23 -10.54 -3.36
C ALA A 21 7.81 -11.41 -2.15
N PRO A 22 8.62 -11.43 -1.07
CA PRO A 22 8.18 -12.07 0.17
C PRO A 22 7.08 -11.25 0.86
N LEU A 23 6.31 -11.88 1.75
CA LEU A 23 5.12 -11.31 2.40
C LEU A 23 5.37 -9.95 3.09
N HIS A 24 6.52 -9.80 3.76
CA HIS A 24 6.88 -8.57 4.46
C HIS A 24 7.10 -7.38 3.49
N MET A 25 7.47 -7.65 2.25
CA MET A 25 7.60 -6.64 1.20
C MET A 25 6.23 -6.32 0.58
N HIS A 26 5.38 -7.33 0.35
CA HIS A 26 3.98 -7.09 -0.06
C HIS A 26 3.24 -6.18 0.93
N ARG A 27 3.51 -6.32 2.24
CA ARG A 27 2.97 -5.41 3.26
C ARG A 27 3.35 -3.94 3.04
N LYS A 28 4.56 -3.66 2.54
CA LYS A 28 5.01 -2.30 2.24
C LYS A 28 4.44 -1.80 0.91
N ILE A 29 4.32 -2.68 -0.08
CA ILE A 29 3.77 -2.35 -1.40
C ILE A 29 2.26 -2.03 -1.29
N LEU A 30 1.53 -2.79 -0.47
CA LEU A 30 0.10 -2.63 -0.22
C LEU A 30 -0.21 -1.69 0.96
N SER A 31 0.55 -0.60 1.11
CA SER A 31 0.27 0.45 2.10
C SER A 31 -0.81 1.43 1.62
N SER A 32 -1.55 2.06 2.55
CA SER A 32 -2.56 3.07 2.25
C SER A 32 -2.19 4.43 2.86
N PRO A 33 -2.59 5.56 2.24
CA PRO A 33 -2.49 6.85 2.88
C PRO A 33 -3.39 6.93 4.13
N MET A 34 -2.92 7.67 5.14
CA MET A 34 -3.66 7.92 6.38
C MET A 34 -4.58 9.13 6.24
N SER A 35 -5.59 9.26 7.11
CA SER A 35 -6.44 10.46 7.16
C SER A 35 -5.66 11.69 7.63
N LYS A 36 -6.10 12.90 7.29
CA LYS A 36 -5.40 14.16 7.64
C LYS A 36 -5.09 14.28 9.14
N LYS A 37 -6.03 13.88 10.00
CA LYS A 37 -5.86 13.88 11.47
C LYS A 37 -4.74 12.93 11.92
N LEU A 38 -4.64 11.75 11.32
CA LEU A 38 -3.60 10.78 11.64
C LEU A 38 -2.25 11.16 11.01
N GLN A 39 -2.25 11.77 9.82
CA GLN A 39 -1.04 12.32 9.21
C GLN A 39 -0.44 13.43 10.07
N GLN A 40 -1.24 14.33 10.64
CA GLN A 40 -0.75 15.37 11.55
C GLN A 40 -0.10 14.78 12.82
N LYS A 41 -0.62 13.66 13.32
CA LYS A 41 -0.11 13.03 14.54
C LYS A 41 1.15 12.18 14.31
N TYR A 42 1.20 11.44 13.21
CA TYR A 42 2.23 10.42 12.98
C TYR A 42 3.17 10.72 11.80
N ASN A 43 2.78 11.62 10.89
CA ASN A 43 3.53 12.06 9.71
C ASN A 43 4.06 10.95 8.77
N VAL A 44 3.60 9.70 8.93
CA VAL A 44 4.05 8.56 8.13
C VAL A 44 2.86 7.78 7.55
N PRO A 45 2.95 7.31 6.29
CA PRO A 45 2.02 6.32 5.76
C PRO A 45 2.28 4.96 6.41
N GLY A 46 1.23 4.34 6.93
CA GLY A 46 1.29 3.04 7.59
C GLY A 46 0.85 1.88 6.68
N PRO A 47 1.39 0.66 6.87
CA PRO A 47 0.85 -0.53 6.22
C PRO A 47 -0.54 -0.85 6.78
N CYS A 48 -1.50 -1.19 5.91
CA CYS A 48 -2.85 -1.60 6.31
C CYS A 48 -2.82 -2.92 7.07
N ASN A 49 -3.49 -2.96 8.23
CA ASN A 49 -3.64 -4.15 9.03
C ASN A 49 -5.11 -4.61 9.05
N LYS A 50 -5.30 -5.84 9.50
CA LYS A 50 -6.63 -6.28 9.90
C LYS A 50 -7.07 -5.41 11.07
N ASP A 51 -8.36 -5.14 11.15
CA ASP A 51 -9.00 -4.34 12.18
C ASP A 51 -8.86 -2.81 12.08
N ASP A 52 -8.08 -2.29 11.12
CA ASP A 52 -8.04 -0.86 10.84
C ASP A 52 -9.35 -0.39 10.19
N GLU A 53 -9.74 0.86 10.47
CA GLU A 53 -10.86 1.52 9.81
C GLU A 53 -10.41 2.27 8.56
N GLY A 54 -11.11 2.06 7.44
CA GLY A 54 -10.77 2.62 6.15
C GLY A 54 -11.99 3.14 5.38
N GLN A 55 -11.74 4.10 4.49
CA GLN A 55 -12.73 4.63 3.56
C GLN A 55 -12.25 4.44 2.12
N VAL A 56 -13.16 4.06 1.23
CA VAL A 56 -12.88 3.93 -0.21
C VAL A 56 -12.97 5.30 -0.89
N VAL A 57 -11.86 5.73 -1.51
CA VAL A 57 -11.74 7.06 -2.15
C VAL A 57 -12.06 7.03 -3.65
N GLN A 58 -11.93 5.89 -4.32
CA GLN A 58 -12.14 5.73 -5.77
C GLN A 58 -12.89 4.43 -6.08
N GLY A 59 -13.64 4.42 -7.19
CA GLY A 59 -14.40 3.26 -7.66
C GLY A 59 -15.88 3.31 -7.28
N HIS A 60 -16.61 2.23 -7.57
CA HIS A 60 -18.05 2.15 -7.34
C HIS A 60 -18.43 2.25 -5.85
N CYS A 61 -17.62 1.67 -4.96
CA CYS A 61 -17.87 1.69 -3.51
C CYS A 61 -17.41 3.00 -2.84
N LYS A 62 -17.09 4.05 -3.61
CA LYS A 62 -16.69 5.35 -3.08
C LYS A 62 -17.83 5.99 -2.30
N GLY A 63 -17.53 6.57 -1.15
CA GLY A 63 -18.50 7.31 -0.35
C GLY A 63 -19.37 6.45 0.58
N HIS A 64 -19.15 5.13 0.62
CA HIS A 64 -19.61 4.35 1.77
C HIS A 64 -18.99 4.88 3.06
N GLN A 65 -19.70 4.72 4.17
CA GLN A 65 -19.20 5.03 5.51
C GLN A 65 -17.90 4.26 5.78
N THR A 66 -17.09 4.78 6.71
CA THR A 66 -15.87 4.11 7.17
C THR A 66 -16.19 2.67 7.57
N GLY A 67 -15.44 1.73 6.99
CA GLY A 67 -15.61 0.30 7.24
C GLY A 67 -14.37 -0.30 7.90
N LYS A 68 -14.57 -1.30 8.74
CA LYS A 68 -13.48 -2.07 9.34
C LYS A 68 -12.88 -3.05 8.33
N LEU A 69 -11.55 -3.10 8.22
CA LEU A 69 -10.85 -4.06 7.39
C LEU A 69 -10.87 -5.46 8.03
N VAL A 70 -11.66 -6.36 7.45
CA VAL A 70 -11.80 -7.75 7.93
C VAL A 70 -10.61 -8.60 7.52
N GLN A 71 -10.15 -8.46 6.27
CA GLN A 71 -9.10 -9.30 5.72
C GLN A 71 -8.19 -8.49 4.79
N VAL A 72 -6.88 -8.70 4.95
CA VAL A 72 -5.87 -8.19 4.02
C VAL A 72 -5.27 -9.37 3.29
N TYR A 73 -5.65 -9.54 2.03
CA TYR A 73 -5.08 -10.57 1.16
C TYR A 73 -3.78 -10.06 0.54
N ARG A 74 -2.65 -10.73 0.85
CA ARG A 74 -1.30 -10.32 0.40
C ARG A 74 -0.57 -11.39 -0.41
N LYS A 75 -1.20 -12.55 -0.61
CA LYS A 75 -0.66 -13.63 -1.42
C LYS A 75 -1.01 -13.31 -2.87
N ILE A 76 -0.01 -13.29 -3.76
CA ILE A 76 -0.22 -13.31 -5.20
C ILE A 76 -0.21 -14.77 -5.66
#